data_AF-A0A5S6Q532-F1
#
_entry.id   AF-A0A5S6Q532-F1
#
_cell.length_a   1.000
_cell.length_b   1.000
_cell.length_c   1.000
_cell.angle_alpha   90.00
_cell.angle_beta   90.00
_cell.angle_gamma   90.00
#
_symmetry.space_group_name_H-M   'P 1'
#
loop_
_entity.id
_entity.type
_entity.pdbx_description
1 polymer ?
#
loop_
_entity_poly.entity_id
_entity_poly.type
_entity_poly.pdbx_seq_one_letter_code
_entity_poly.pdbx_strand_id
1 'polypeptide(L)'
;MDSPLSPTLAEIFMENLEERVFTTGNTKHYPLFFKRYVDDMFAVSKIGNEEMFLEHLNHIYPDNITFTMEKEVEQKLPFLDALFIRGRDHFRTTVYRKPTYSGEYLHFNSHHPKSVFMGIVSGMVDRALNICDEEFLCDELRHIERTFMQNGYPKQLVRAHHSKEN
;
A
#
# COMPACT_ATOMS: atom_id res chain seq x y z
N MET A 1 -18.37 9.88 -5.07
CA MET A 1 -17.49 10.97 -5.53
C MET A 1 -17.76 12.14 -4.60
N ASP A 2 -16.91 12.24 -3.58
CA ASP A 2 -16.92 13.33 -2.60
C ASP A 2 -16.62 14.69 -3.24
N SER A 3 -16.78 15.76 -2.44
CA SER A 3 -16.40 17.11 -2.83
C SER A 3 -14.94 17.13 -3.35
N PRO A 4 -14.68 17.75 -4.52
CA PRO A 4 -13.34 17.81 -5.11
C PRO A 4 -12.32 18.54 -4.22
N LEU A 5 -12.79 19.28 -3.21
CA LEU A 5 -11.94 19.99 -2.25
C LEU A 5 -11.51 19.12 -1.07
N SER A 6 -12.18 18.00 -0.81
CA SER A 6 -11.93 17.20 0.39
C SER A 6 -10.49 16.67 0.46
N PRO A 7 -9.91 16.11 -0.63
CA PRO A 7 -8.51 15.65 -0.59
C PRO A 7 -7.52 16.80 -0.33
N THR A 8 -7.76 17.97 -0.91
CA THR A 8 -6.92 19.15 -0.68
C THR A 8 -6.97 19.63 0.76
N LEU A 9 -8.17 19.66 1.36
CA LEU A 9 -8.33 20.05 2.76
C LEU A 9 -7.70 19.02 3.72
N ALA A 10 -7.84 17.73 3.42
CA ALA A 10 -7.17 16.67 4.18
C ALA A 10 -5.66 16.83 4.12
N GLU A 11 -5.09 17.10 2.94
CA GLU A 11 -3.66 17.31 2.77
C GLU A 11 -3.14 18.50 3.57
N ILE A 12 -3.81 19.67 3.47
CA ILE A 12 -3.44 20.88 4.23
C ILE A 12 -3.45 20.62 5.74
N PHE A 13 -4.47 19.90 6.22
CA PHE A 13 -4.56 19.55 7.63
C PHE A 13 -3.43 18.62 8.05
N MET A 14 -3.15 17.58 7.27
CA MET A 14 -2.09 16.61 7.58
C MET A 14 -0.70 17.25 7.54
N GLU A 15 -0.44 18.17 6.62
CA GLU A 15 0.81 18.96 6.60
C GLU A 15 0.94 19.83 7.87
N ASN A 16 -0.13 20.52 8.30
CA ASN A 16 -0.10 21.30 9.54
C ASN A 16 0.10 20.41 10.78
N LEU A 17 -0.51 19.22 10.79
CA LEU A 17 -0.33 18.24 11.85
C LEU A 17 1.15 17.80 11.91
N GLU A 18 1.75 17.43 10.78
CA GLU A 18 3.16 17.04 10.70
C GLU A 18 4.09 18.16 11.17
N GLU A 19 3.84 19.41 10.76
CA GLU A 19 4.62 20.57 11.22
C GLU A 19 4.59 20.68 12.76
N ARG A 20 3.41 20.52 13.38
CA ARG A 20 3.27 20.52 14.84
C ARG A 20 4.00 19.35 15.48
N VAL A 21 3.88 18.15 14.93
CA VAL A 21 4.56 16.95 15.42
C VAL A 21 6.07 17.18 15.48
N PHE A 22 6.66 17.68 14.40
CA PHE A 22 8.11 17.85 14.29
C PHE A 22 8.65 19.14 14.95
N THR A 23 7.80 20.11 15.29
CA THR A 23 8.21 21.32 16.03
C THR A 23 8.06 21.19 17.55
N THR A 24 7.11 20.37 18.03
CA THR A 24 6.79 20.26 19.46
C THR A 24 7.33 19.00 20.14
N GLY A 25 7.73 18.00 19.35
CA GLY A 25 8.17 16.72 19.87
C GLY A 25 9.63 16.71 20.36
N ASN A 26 9.97 15.62 21.04
CA ASN A 26 11.35 15.38 21.45
C ASN A 26 12.13 14.74 20.31
N THR A 27 13.13 15.46 19.79
CA THR A 27 13.97 15.06 18.66
C THR A 27 14.67 13.71 18.86
N LYS A 28 14.88 13.26 20.10
CA LYS A 28 15.45 11.93 20.39
C LYS A 28 14.54 10.77 19.97
N HIS A 29 13.24 11.00 19.90
CA HIS A 29 12.24 10.00 19.53
C HIS A 29 11.79 10.13 18.07
N TYR A 30 12.34 11.07 17.31
CA TYR A 30 11.96 11.22 15.91
C TYR A 30 12.39 10.01 15.08
N PRO A 31 11.55 9.61 14.12
CA PRO A 31 11.91 8.57 13.18
C PRO A 31 13.12 9.03 12.34
N LEU A 32 13.95 8.06 11.96
CA LEU A 32 15.07 8.23 11.04
C LEU A 32 14.58 8.51 9.61
N PHE A 33 13.41 7.97 9.28
CA PHE A 33 12.74 8.18 8.00
C PHE A 33 11.25 8.31 8.25
N PHE A 34 10.60 9.27 7.59
CA PHE A 34 9.17 9.46 7.68
C PHE A 34 8.62 9.92 6.32
N LYS A 35 7.59 9.24 5.85
CA LYS A 35 6.83 9.60 4.66
C LYS A 35 5.35 9.35 4.91
N ARG A 36 4.50 10.17 4.31
CA ARG A 36 3.04 10.05 4.37
C ARG A 36 2.47 9.91 2.97
N TYR A 37 1.40 9.12 2.88
CA TYR A 37 0.52 9.05 1.72
C TYR A 37 -0.91 9.31 2.20
N VAL A 38 -1.42 10.52 1.96
CA VAL A 38 -2.72 11.01 2.48
C VAL A 38 -2.77 10.88 4.01
N ASP A 39 -3.39 9.84 4.56
CA ASP A 39 -3.51 9.56 5.99
C ASP A 39 -2.58 8.45 6.49
N ASP A 40 -2.04 7.63 5.60
CA ASP A 40 -1.13 6.52 5.93
C ASP A 40 0.32 7.01 6.07
N MET A 41 0.97 6.67 7.19
CA MET A 41 2.35 7.07 7.49
C MET A 41 3.28 5.86 7.52
N PHE A 42 4.45 5.99 6.88
CA PHE A 42 5.54 5.04 6.95
C PHE A 42 6.73 5.66 7.67
N ALA A 43 7.15 5.04 8.77
CA ALA A 43 8.24 5.53 9.60
C ALA A 43 9.27 4.43 9.90
N VAL A 44 10.55 4.79 9.86
CA VAL A 44 11.65 3.94 10.35
C VAL A 44 12.18 4.56 11.63
N SER A 45 12.04 3.85 12.74
CA SER A 45 12.42 4.33 14.07
C SER A 45 13.40 3.37 14.74
N LYS A 46 14.11 3.87 15.76
CA LYS A 46 14.83 3.00 16.69
C LYS A 46 13.82 2.28 17.58
N ILE A 47 14.08 1.01 17.87
CA ILE A 47 13.23 0.19 18.75
C ILE A 47 12.99 0.91 20.08
N GLY A 48 11.73 1.00 20.48
CA GLY A 48 11.24 1.68 21.68
C GLY A 48 10.97 3.18 21.52
N ASN A 49 11.46 3.81 20.45
CA ASN A 49 11.10 5.20 20.15
C ASN A 49 9.77 5.28 19.38
N GLU A 50 9.37 4.22 18.69
CA GLU A 50 8.15 4.23 17.90
C GLU A 50 6.89 4.45 18.76
N GLU A 51 6.85 3.92 19.98
CA GLU A 51 5.75 4.15 20.92
C GLU A 51 5.72 5.58 21.43
N MET A 52 6.88 6.12 21.82
CA MET A 52 6.98 7.51 22.26
C MET A 52 6.57 8.48 21.15
N PHE A 53 6.89 8.16 19.89
CA PHE A 53 6.47 8.94 18.74
C PHE A 53 4.96 8.82 18.49
N LEU A 54 4.39 7.62 18.60
CA LEU A 54 2.94 7.40 18.49
C LEU A 54 2.16 8.11 19.60
N GLU A 55 2.65 8.06 20.83
CA GLU A 55 2.10 8.82 21.95
C GLU A 55 2.11 10.31 21.61
N HIS A 56 3.24 10.85 21.17
CA HIS A 56 3.35 12.26 20.78
C HIS A 56 2.36 12.64 19.67
N LEU A 57 2.24 11.82 18.62
CA LEU A 57 1.25 12.00 17.55
C LEU A 57 -0.17 12.13 18.11
N ASN A 58 -0.54 11.24 19.02
CA ASN A 58 -1.85 11.21 19.67
C ASN A 58 -2.09 12.37 20.67
N HIS A 59 -1.03 13.06 21.12
CA HIS A 59 -1.17 14.23 21.99
C HIS A 59 -1.40 15.55 21.22
N ILE A 60 -1.18 15.59 19.90
CA ILE A 60 -1.38 16.83 19.13
C ILE A 60 -2.86 17.23 19.11
N TYR A 61 -3.76 16.27 18.90
CA TYR A 61 -5.21 16.47 18.86
C TYR A 61 -5.96 15.31 19.55
N PRO A 62 -5.84 15.17 20.89
CA PRO A 62 -6.22 13.95 21.62
C PRO A 62 -7.72 13.62 21.53
N ASP A 63 -8.58 14.63 21.40
CA ASP A 63 -10.04 14.45 21.34
C ASP A 63 -10.59 14.33 19.91
N ASN A 64 -9.73 14.44 18.89
CA ASN A 64 -10.16 14.54 17.50
C ASN A 64 -9.58 13.42 16.62
N ILE A 65 -8.31 13.05 16.83
CA ILE A 65 -7.60 12.11 15.96
C ILE A 65 -6.84 11.12 16.81
N THR A 66 -6.98 9.84 16.48
CA THR A 66 -6.22 8.76 17.10
C THR A 66 -5.48 8.00 16.02
N PHE A 67 -4.16 8.06 16.06
CA PHE A 67 -3.25 7.26 15.27
C PHE A 67 -3.08 5.88 15.89
N THR A 68 -3.08 4.88 15.03
CA THR A 68 -2.69 3.51 15.34
C THR A 68 -1.40 3.18 14.60
N MET A 69 -0.62 2.23 15.12
CA MET A 69 0.63 1.81 14.50
C MET A 69 0.66 0.30 14.32
N GLU A 70 1.02 -0.13 13.12
CA GLU A 70 1.42 -1.50 12.85
C GLU A 70 2.94 -1.59 12.96
N LYS A 71 3.43 -2.65 13.62
CA LYS A 71 4.87 -2.89 13.79
C LYS A 71 5.35 -3.97 12.83
N GLU A 72 6.63 -3.89 12.48
CA GLU A 72 7.29 -4.96 11.74
C GLU A 72 7.21 -6.28 12.50
N VAL A 73 6.74 -7.33 11.83
CA VAL A 73 6.67 -8.70 12.35
C VAL A 73 7.40 -9.61 11.37
N GLU A 74 8.33 -10.43 11.87
CA GLU A 74 9.15 -11.34 11.03
C GLU A 74 9.84 -10.65 9.84
N GLN A 75 10.38 -9.44 10.06
CA GLN A 75 11.01 -8.63 9.00
C GLN A 75 10.05 -8.15 7.91
N LYS A 76 8.74 -8.15 8.18
CA LYS A 76 7.70 -7.76 7.23
C LYS A 76 6.82 -6.66 7.81
N LEU A 77 6.50 -5.69 6.98
CA LEU A 77 5.56 -4.62 7.30
C LEU A 77 4.70 -4.31 6.07
N PRO A 78 3.38 -4.50 6.13
CA PRO A 78 2.50 -4.03 5.07
C PRO A 78 2.42 -2.50 5.07
N PHE A 79 2.42 -1.89 3.89
CA PHE A 79 2.14 -0.47 3.69
C PHE A 79 1.49 -0.25 2.32
N LEU A 80 0.29 0.34 2.32
CA LEU A 80 -0.57 0.45 1.14
C LEU A 80 -0.75 -0.93 0.44
N ASP A 81 -0.38 -1.01 -0.83
CA ASP A 81 -0.49 -2.19 -1.67
C ASP A 81 0.74 -3.10 -1.66
N ALA A 82 1.77 -2.73 -0.88
CA ALA A 82 3.07 -3.40 -0.84
C ALA A 82 3.35 -4.03 0.55
N LEU A 83 4.05 -5.16 0.52
CA LEU A 83 4.63 -5.80 1.70
C LEU A 83 6.13 -5.52 1.68
N PHE A 84 6.59 -4.69 2.59
CA PHE A 84 8.01 -4.41 2.75
C PHE A 84 8.67 -5.54 3.54
N ILE A 85 9.72 -6.11 2.98
CA ILE A 85 10.50 -7.20 3.54
C ILE A 85 11.91 -6.66 3.81
N ARG A 86 12.28 -6.54 5.08
CA ARG A 86 13.59 -6.05 5.48
C ARG A 86 14.67 -7.07 5.13
N GLY A 87 15.60 -6.68 4.27
CA GLY A 87 16.84 -7.39 4.01
C GLY A 87 17.98 -6.88 4.90
N ARG A 88 19.21 -7.33 4.62
CA ARG A 88 20.40 -6.84 5.34
C ARG A 88 20.73 -5.38 4.98
N ASP A 89 20.69 -5.06 3.68
CA ASP A 89 21.16 -3.77 3.16
C ASP A 89 20.07 -2.96 2.45
N HIS A 90 19.01 -3.61 1.98
CA HIS A 90 17.90 -2.96 1.29
C HIS A 90 16.56 -3.61 1.68
N PHE A 91 15.48 -2.87 1.45
CA PHE A 91 14.14 -3.43 1.50
C PHE A 91 13.83 -4.12 0.20
N ARG A 92 13.04 -5.17 0.31
CA ARG A 92 12.41 -5.80 -0.84
C ARG A 92 10.90 -5.68 -0.74
N THR A 93 10.21 -5.68 -1.86
CA THR A 93 8.77 -5.48 -1.91
C THR A 93 8.08 -6.53 -2.75
N THR A 94 6.89 -6.92 -2.29
CA THR A 94 5.94 -7.74 -3.05
C THR A 94 4.53 -7.21 -2.81
N VAL A 95 3.56 -7.64 -3.61
CA VAL A 95 2.17 -7.21 -3.46
C VAL A 95 1.59 -7.72 -2.13
N TYR A 96 1.14 -6.80 -1.28
CA TYR A 96 0.42 -7.15 -0.06
C TYR A 96 -1.05 -7.42 -0.35
N ARG A 97 -1.59 -8.46 0.27
CA ARG A 97 -3.02 -8.80 0.27
C ARG A 97 -3.47 -8.91 1.70
N LYS A 98 -4.51 -8.15 2.09
CA LYS A 98 -5.10 -8.25 3.42
C LYS A 98 -5.62 -9.68 3.67
N PRO A 99 -5.65 -10.16 4.93
CA PRO A 99 -6.19 -11.48 5.26
C PRO A 99 -7.63 -11.72 4.77
N THR A 100 -8.40 -10.65 4.57
CA THR A 100 -9.77 -10.67 4.07
C THR A 100 -9.89 -10.68 2.54
N TYR A 101 -8.78 -10.72 1.80
CA TYR A 101 -8.78 -10.75 0.35
C TYR A 101 -9.37 -12.07 -0.18
N SER A 102 -10.50 -11.99 -0.89
CA SER A 102 -11.22 -13.16 -1.43
C SER A 102 -10.72 -13.60 -2.81
N GLY A 103 -9.95 -12.76 -3.52
CA GLY A 103 -9.61 -13.02 -4.92
C GLY A 103 -10.78 -12.83 -5.89
N GLU A 104 -11.89 -12.26 -5.44
CA GLU A 104 -13.04 -11.98 -6.29
C GLU A 104 -12.84 -10.68 -7.05
N TYR A 105 -12.97 -10.78 -8.37
CA TYR A 105 -13.00 -9.66 -9.29
C TYR A 105 -14.33 -9.67 -10.04
N LEU A 106 -14.53 -8.65 -10.88
CA LEU A 106 -15.66 -8.60 -11.78
C LEU A 106 -15.67 -9.85 -12.68
N HIS A 107 -16.63 -10.75 -12.48
CA HIS A 107 -16.71 -11.99 -13.24
C HIS A 107 -16.84 -11.71 -14.74
N PHE A 108 -16.13 -12.46 -15.60
CA PHE A 108 -16.05 -12.16 -17.05
C PHE A 108 -17.40 -12.19 -17.79
N ASN A 109 -18.35 -13.01 -17.30
CA ASN A 109 -19.71 -13.08 -17.86
C ASN A 109 -20.63 -11.93 -17.42
N SER A 110 -20.16 -11.00 -16.61
CA SER A 110 -20.92 -9.80 -16.25
C SER A 110 -21.09 -8.90 -17.48
N HIS A 111 -22.19 -8.14 -17.53
CA HIS A 111 -22.55 -7.34 -18.70
C HIS A 111 -21.78 -6.01 -18.74
N HIS A 112 -20.45 -6.08 -18.82
CA HIS A 112 -19.58 -4.90 -18.89
C HIS A 112 -18.82 -4.83 -20.22
N PRO A 113 -18.41 -3.63 -20.66
CA PRO A 113 -17.56 -3.48 -21.84
C PRO A 113 -16.22 -4.22 -21.69
N LYS A 114 -15.69 -4.75 -22.79
CA LYS A 114 -14.39 -5.43 -22.83
C LYS A 114 -13.25 -4.59 -22.24
N SER A 115 -13.28 -3.27 -22.46
CA SER A 115 -12.27 -2.35 -21.91
C SER A 115 -12.18 -2.38 -20.39
N VAL A 116 -13.29 -2.62 -19.67
CA VAL A 116 -13.30 -2.74 -18.21
C VAL A 116 -12.52 -3.97 -17.77
N PHE A 117 -12.81 -5.13 -18.37
CA PHE A 117 -12.08 -6.37 -18.07
C PHE A 117 -10.58 -6.25 -18.37
N MET A 118 -10.23 -5.67 -19.51
CA MET A 118 -8.84 -5.44 -19.89
C MET A 118 -8.15 -4.47 -18.93
N GLY A 119 -8.83 -3.39 -18.53
CA GLY A 119 -8.29 -2.40 -17.59
C GLY A 119 -8.02 -3.00 -16.21
N ILE A 120 -8.89 -3.91 -15.74
CA ILE A 120 -8.68 -4.61 -14.46
C ILE A 120 -7.44 -5.52 -14.54
N VAL A 121 -7.29 -6.30 -15.62
CA VAL A 121 -6.12 -7.18 -15.80
C VAL A 121 -4.84 -6.34 -15.92
N SER A 122 -4.85 -5.31 -16.77
CA SER A 122 -3.74 -4.37 -16.90
C SER A 122 -3.36 -3.76 -15.56
N GLY A 123 -4.30 -3.18 -14.82
CA GLY A 123 -4.01 -2.54 -13.54
C GLY A 123 -3.38 -3.47 -12.51
N MET A 124 -3.76 -4.76 -12.50
CA MET A 124 -3.14 -5.75 -11.61
C MET A 124 -1.72 -6.12 -12.06
N VAL A 125 -1.48 -6.24 -13.37
CA VAL A 125 -0.14 -6.50 -13.92
C VAL A 125 0.77 -5.30 -13.68
N ASP A 126 0.31 -4.09 -14.00
CA ASP A 126 1.02 -2.84 -13.76
C ASP A 126 1.37 -2.69 -12.27
N ARG A 127 0.43 -3.02 -11.37
CA ARG A 127 0.68 -3.05 -9.94
C ARG A 127 1.80 -4.03 -9.57
N ALA A 128 1.78 -5.26 -10.12
CA ALA A 128 2.83 -6.24 -9.85
C ALA A 128 4.20 -5.74 -10.31
N LEU A 129 4.28 -5.13 -11.49
CA LEU A 129 5.52 -4.62 -12.07
C LEU A 129 6.10 -3.43 -11.29
N ASN A 130 5.24 -2.57 -10.77
CA ASN A 130 5.68 -1.40 -10.00
C ASN A 130 6.04 -1.72 -8.55
N ILE A 131 5.48 -2.80 -7.97
CA ILE A 131 5.65 -3.13 -6.55
C ILE A 131 6.64 -4.27 -6.33
N CYS A 132 6.63 -5.31 -7.15
CA CYS A 132 7.43 -6.51 -6.89
C CYS A 132 8.88 -6.32 -7.32
N ASP A 133 9.81 -6.71 -6.44
CA ASP A 133 11.15 -7.04 -6.89
C ASP A 133 11.14 -8.26 -7.81
N GLU A 134 12.19 -8.38 -8.62
CA GLU A 134 12.36 -9.42 -9.65
C GLU A 134 12.13 -10.83 -9.09
N GLU A 135 12.59 -11.10 -7.87
CA GLU A 135 12.45 -12.42 -7.23
C GLU A 135 10.99 -12.81 -6.91
N PHE A 136 10.08 -11.84 -6.75
CA PHE A 136 8.67 -12.07 -6.43
C PHE A 136 7.74 -11.89 -7.63
N LEU A 137 8.20 -11.19 -8.67
CA LEU A 137 7.36 -10.81 -9.80
C LEU A 137 6.76 -12.03 -10.53
N CYS A 138 7.55 -13.07 -10.78
CA CYS A 138 7.07 -14.27 -11.47
C CYS A 138 5.95 -14.98 -10.69
N ASP A 139 6.02 -15.00 -9.36
CA ASP A 139 5.04 -15.64 -8.49
C ASP A 139 3.75 -14.84 -8.44
N GLU A 140 3.88 -13.52 -8.38
CA GLU A 140 2.79 -12.57 -8.42
C GLU A 140 2.02 -12.63 -9.75
N LEU A 141 2.74 -12.63 -10.88
CA LEU A 141 2.14 -12.78 -12.20
C LEU A 141 1.39 -14.11 -12.35
N ARG A 142 1.95 -15.21 -11.81
CA ARG A 142 1.25 -16.52 -11.78
C ARG A 142 0.04 -16.52 -10.85
N HIS A 143 0.07 -15.74 -9.77
CA HIS A 143 -1.10 -15.56 -8.93
C HIS A 143 -2.20 -14.83 -9.71
N ILE A 144 -1.88 -13.70 -10.35
CA ILE A 144 -2.79 -12.92 -11.18
C ILE A 144 -3.44 -13.79 -12.27
N GLU A 145 -2.65 -14.62 -12.98
CA GLU A 145 -3.19 -15.53 -14.00
C GLU A 145 -4.25 -16.47 -13.42
N ARG A 146 -3.93 -17.11 -12.29
CA ARG A 146 -4.85 -18.06 -11.63
C ARG A 146 -6.13 -17.37 -11.15
N THR A 147 -6.00 -16.20 -10.54
CA THR A 147 -7.13 -15.46 -9.98
C THR A 147 -8.10 -15.02 -11.08
N PHE A 148 -7.61 -14.47 -12.19
CA PHE A 148 -8.52 -14.08 -13.29
C PHE A 148 -9.16 -15.29 -13.99
N MET A 149 -8.44 -16.41 -14.12
CA MET A 149 -9.03 -17.65 -14.64
C MET A 149 -10.17 -18.16 -13.74
N GLN A 150 -10.03 -18.06 -12.41
CA GLN A 150 -11.11 -18.41 -11.46
C GLN A 150 -12.32 -17.47 -11.58
N ASN A 151 -12.11 -16.23 -11.99
CA ASN A 151 -13.17 -15.25 -12.26
C ASN A 151 -13.74 -15.35 -13.70
N GLY A 152 -13.45 -16.42 -14.43
CA GLY A 152 -14.01 -16.72 -15.75
C GLY A 152 -13.32 -16.04 -16.93
N TYR A 153 -12.17 -15.40 -16.73
CA TYR A 153 -11.47 -14.70 -17.81
C TYR A 153 -10.79 -15.70 -18.76
N PRO A 154 -10.82 -15.46 -20.09
CA PRO A 154 -10.13 -16.29 -21.05
C PRO A 154 -8.61 -16.25 -20.85
N LYS A 155 -7.96 -17.42 -20.79
CA LYS A 155 -6.52 -17.56 -20.56
C LYS A 155 -5.65 -16.76 -21.57
N GLN A 156 -6.06 -16.70 -22.83
CA GLN A 156 -5.36 -15.95 -23.87
C GLN A 156 -5.36 -14.43 -23.60
N LEU A 157 -6.47 -13.92 -23.07
CA LEU A 157 -6.62 -12.51 -22.72
C LEU A 157 -5.62 -12.16 -21.61
N VAL A 158 -5.60 -12.95 -20.55
CA VAL A 158 -4.70 -12.74 -19.41
C VAL A 158 -3.23 -12.81 -19.85
N ARG A 159 -2.86 -13.83 -20.63
CA ARG A 159 -1.50 -14.02 -21.15
C ARG A 159 -0.98 -12.90 -22.04
N ALA A 160 -1.86 -12.29 -22.84
CA ALA A 160 -1.46 -11.18 -23.72
C ALA A 160 -0.95 -9.95 -22.95
N HIS A 161 -1.30 -9.81 -21.67
CA HIS A 161 -0.80 -8.73 -20.81
C HIS A 161 0.56 -9.02 -20.18
N HIS A 162 1.00 -10.28 -20.11
CA HIS A 162 2.35 -10.63 -19.64
C HIS A 162 3.43 -10.38 -20.71
N SER A 163 3.07 -10.40 -22.00
CA SER A 163 4.03 -10.41 -23.11
C SER A 163 4.32 -9.03 -23.72
N LYS A 164 3.68 -7.96 -23.25
CA LYS A 164 3.86 -6.61 -23.81
C LYS A 164 5.08 -5.85 -23.25
N GLU A 165 5.78 -6.42 -22.28
CA GLU A 165 6.88 -5.74 -21.58
C GLU A 165 8.21 -6.53 -21.57
N ASN A 166 8.33 -7.56 -22.41
CA ASN A 166 9.61 -8.17 -22.76
C ASN A 166 10.09 -7.69 -24.13
#